data_AF-A0A945IZ86-F1
#
_entry.id   AF-A0A945IZ86-F1
#
_cell.length_a   1.000
_cell.length_b   1.000
_cell.length_c   1.000
_cell.angle_alpha   90.00
_cell.angle_beta   90.00
_cell.angle_gamma   90.00
#
_symmetry.space_group_name_H-M   'P 1'
#
loop_
_entity.id
_entity.type
_entity.pdbx_description
1 polymer ?
#
loop_
_entity_poly.entity_id
_entity_poly.type
_entity_poly.pdbx_seq_one_letter_code
_entity_poly.pdbx_strand_id
1 'polypeptide(L)' 'MTRDELDRLHDDIYALTCAIEDTERDLAASGQRTVRDLEDILKWLLDAAQPLRDVQFSAPSSTAE' A
#
# COMPACT_ATOMS: atom_id res chain seq x y z
N MET A 1 -15.39 9.55 11.34
CA MET A 1 -14.45 8.44 11.28
C MET A 1 -14.37 7.81 12.67
N THR A 2 -14.62 6.51 12.78
CA THR A 2 -14.51 5.77 14.05
C THR A 2 -13.05 5.40 14.33
N ARG A 3 -12.74 4.98 15.57
CA ARG A 3 -11.40 4.48 15.89
C ARG A 3 -11.05 3.25 15.06
N ASP A 4 -11.99 2.31 14.93
CA ASP A 4 -11.80 1.09 14.14
C ASP A 4 -11.54 1.38 12.66
N GLU A 5 -12.15 2.41 12.09
CA GLU A 5 -11.86 2.86 10.71
C GLU A 5 -10.44 3.41 10.58
N LEU A 6 -9.95 4.12 11.61
CA LEU A 6 -8.57 4.64 11.64
C LEU A 6 -7.54 3.54 11.83
N ASP A 7 -7.84 2.56 12.69
CA ASP A 7 -6.95 1.43 12.93
C ASP A 7 -6.82 0.57 11.66
N ARG A 8 -7.92 0.29 10.95
CA ARG A 8 -7.88 -0.41 9.65
C ARG A 8 -7.10 0.36 8.59
N LEU A 9 -7.32 1.67 8.50
CA LEU A 9 -6.55 2.50 7.57
C LEU A 9 -5.05 2.43 7.89
N HIS A 10 -4.69 2.53 9.16
CA HIS A 10 -3.31 2.44 9.58
C HIS A 10 -2.71 1.09 9.18
N ASP A 11 -3.41 -0.01 9.40
CA ASP A 11 -2.97 -1.36 9.01
C ASP A 11 -2.79 -1.49 7.49
N ASP A 12 -3.72 -0.96 6.69
CA ASP A 12 -3.64 -0.98 5.22
C ASP A 12 -2.44 -0.15 4.72
N ILE A 13 -2.20 1.03 5.30
CA ILE A 13 -1.03 1.86 4.98
C ILE A 13 0.26 1.16 5.39
N TYR A 14 0.27 0.53 6.56
CA TYR A 14 1.42 -0.22 7.04
C TYR A 14 1.75 -1.38 6.10
N ALA A 15 0.74 -2.15 5.68
CA ALA A 15 0.91 -3.25 4.73
C ALA A 15 1.47 -2.77 3.38
N LEU A 16 0.96 -1.65 2.84
CA LEU A 16 1.51 -1.06 1.62
C LEU A 16 2.96 -0.59 1.81
N THR A 17 3.29 -0.04 2.98
CA THR A 17 4.67 0.42 3.28
C THR A 17 5.64 -0.76 3.24
N CYS A 18 5.30 -1.87 3.90
CA CYS A 18 6.06 -3.11 3.80
C CYS A 18 6.19 -3.60 2.35
N ALA A 19 5.10 -3.50 1.57
CA ALA A 19 5.12 -3.92 0.18
C ALA A 19 6.06 -3.10 -0.70
N ILE A 20 6.18 -1.80 -0.42
CA ILE A 20 7.14 -0.92 -1.10
C ILE A 20 8.56 -1.30 -0.71
N GLU A 21 8.85 -1.47 0.59
CA GLU A 21 10.20 -1.81 1.07
C GLU A 21 10.73 -3.13 0.51
N ASP A 22 9.87 -4.15 0.45
CA ASP A 22 10.22 -5.45 -0.13
C ASP A 22 10.38 -5.36 -1.66
N THR A 23 9.52 -4.59 -2.34
CA THR A 23 9.68 -4.30 -3.77
C THR A 23 11.02 -3.61 -4.06
N GLU A 24 11.39 -2.58 -3.30
CA GLU A 24 12.67 -1.88 -3.44
C GLU A 24 13.86 -2.83 -3.22
N ARG A 25 13.76 -3.72 -2.24
CA ARG A 25 14.78 -4.73 -1.94
C ARG A 25 14.93 -5.74 -3.07
N ASP A 26 13.83 -6.25 -3.59
CA ASP A 26 13.81 -7.20 -4.71
C ASP A 26 14.36 -6.54 -5.99
N LEU A 27 14.05 -5.26 -6.19
CA LEU A 27 14.58 -4.46 -7.30
C LEU A 27 16.08 -4.14 -7.14
N ALA A 28 16.59 -4.02 -5.91
CA ALA A 28 18.01 -3.79 -5.62
C ALA A 28 18.85 -5.08 -5.59
N ALA A 29 18.21 -6.25 -5.42
CA ALA A 29 18.89 -7.54 -5.38
C ALA A 29 19.69 -7.79 -6.67
N SER A 30 20.94 -8.22 -6.51
CA SER A 30 21.85 -8.48 -7.62
C SER A 30 21.52 -9.83 -8.28
N GLY A 31 21.20 -9.83 -9.57
CA GLY A 31 20.87 -11.03 -10.33
C GLY A 31 20.11 -10.68 -11.61
N GLN A 32 20.13 -11.58 -12.61
CA GLN A 32 19.24 -11.43 -13.75
C GLN A 32 17.81 -11.76 -13.30
N ARG A 33 16.92 -10.78 -13.38
CA ARG A 33 15.48 -10.98 -13.24
C ARG A 33 14.85 -11.29 -14.59
N THR A 34 13.92 -12.21 -14.59
CA THR A 34 13.04 -12.49 -15.72
C THR A 34 11.88 -11.49 -15.74
N VAL A 35 11.18 -11.40 -16.87
CA VAL A 35 9.94 -10.62 -16.96
C VAL A 35 8.90 -11.13 -15.96
N ARG A 36 8.83 -12.45 -15.75
CA ARG A 36 7.92 -13.06 -14.79
C ARG A 36 8.19 -12.60 -13.36
N ASP A 37 9.46 -12.50 -12.95
CA ASP A 37 9.80 -12.02 -11.61
C ASP A 37 9.34 -10.56 -11.41
N LEU A 38 9.45 -9.72 -12.44
CA LEU A 38 8.97 -8.35 -12.40
C LEU A 38 7.43 -8.27 -12.35
N GLU A 39 6.73 -9.16 -13.07
CA GLU A 39 5.27 -9.27 -13.01
C GLU A 39 4.80 -9.71 -11.62
N ASP A 40 5.49 -10.65 -10.99
CA ASP A 40 5.16 -11.14 -9.65
C ASP A 40 5.38 -10.04 -8.59
N ILE A 41 6.49 -9.30 -8.65
CA ILE A 41 6.77 -8.14 -7.78
C ILE A 41 5.67 -7.06 -7.97
N LEU A 42 5.38 -6.71 -9.23
CA LEU A 42 4.37 -5.69 -9.53
C LEU A 42 2.99 -6.10 -9.04
N LYS A 43 2.61 -7.36 -9.26
CA LYS A 43 1.33 -7.89 -8.80
C LYS A 43 1.22 -7.78 -7.28
N TRP A 44 2.25 -8.17 -6.56
CA TRP A 44 2.24 -8.12 -5.10
C TRP A 44 2.11 -6.69 -4.56
N LEU A 45 2.81 -5.73 -5.17
CA LEU A 45 2.66 -4.31 -4.83
C LEU A 45 1.24 -3.78 -5.10
N LEU A 46 0.65 -4.16 -6.23
CA LEU A 46 -0.72 -3.75 -6.59
C LEU A 46 -1.77 -4.38 -5.68
N ASP A 47 -1.58 -5.63 -5.27
CA ASP A 47 -2.47 -6.32 -4.33
C ASP A 47 -2.45 -5.61 -2.96
N ALA A 48 -1.28 -5.21 -2.48
CA ALA A 48 -1.14 -4.44 -1.23
C ALA A 48 -1.73 -3.01 -1.33
N ALA A 49 -1.73 -2.40 -2.52
CA ALA A 49 -2.34 -1.09 -2.76
C ALA A 49 -3.86 -1.15 -2.93
N GLN A 50 -4.43 -2.34 -3.22
CA GLN A 50 -5.84 -2.49 -3.54
C GLN A 50 -6.80 -2.00 -2.44
N PRO A 51 -6.56 -2.27 -1.13
CA PRO A 51 -7.43 -1.81 -0.05
C PRO A 51 -7.58 -0.30 -0.06
N LEU A 52 -6.50 0.43 -0.35
CA LEU A 52 -6.45 1.90 -0.32
C LEU A 52 -7.09 2.57 -1.53
N ARG A 53 -7.24 1.87 -2.66
CA ARG A 53 -7.79 2.43 -3.91
C ARG A 53 -9.22 2.96 -3.74
N ASP A 54 -10.03 2.23 -2.99
CA ASP A 54 -11.47 2.46 -2.90
C ASP A 54 -11.84 3.17 -1.58
N VAL A 55 -10.85 3.55 -0.76
CA VAL A 55 -11.10 4.27 0.50
C VAL A 55 -11.51 5.71 0.19
N GLN A 56 -12.79 6.00 0.40
CA GLN A 56 -13.30 7.37 0.36
C GLN A 56 -13.30 7.94 1.79
N PHE A 57 -12.41 8.90 2.03
CA PHE A 57 -12.47 9.71 3.24
C PHE A 57 -13.44 10.87 3.05
N SER A 58 -14.47 10.95 3.87
CA SER A 58 -15.11 12.25 4.10
C SER A 58 -14.09 13.12 4.82
N ALA A 59 -13.63 14.18 4.16
CA ALA A 59 -12.78 15.18 4.81
C ALA A 59 -13.47 15.66 6.10
N PRO A 60 -12.74 15.88 7.21
CA PRO A 60 -13.33 16.51 8.37
C PRO A 60 -13.88 17.85 7.89
N SER A 61 -15.20 18.07 8.03
CA SER A 61 -15.78 19.39 7.88
C SER A 61 -14.97 20.30 8.79
N SER A 62 -14.18 21.22 8.22
CA SER A 62 -13.62 22.31 9.00
C SER A 62 -14.81 23.07 9.56
N THR A 63 -15.19 22.76 10.80
CA THR A 63 -16.00 23.66 11.60
C THR A 63 -15.12 24.88 11.83
N ALA A 64 -15.30 25.87 10.97
CA ALA A 64 -14.86 27.22 11.23
C ALA A 64 -15.75 27.75 12.36
N GLU A 65 -15.17 27.85 13.56
CA GLU A 65 -15.65 28.69 14.67
C GLU A 65 -14.47 29.49 15.23
#